data_AF-A0A3B9CS91-F1
#
_entry.id   AF-A0A3B9CS91-F1
#
_cell.length_a   1.000
_cell.length_b   1.000
_cell.length_c   1.000
_cell.angle_alpha   90.00
_cell.angle_beta   90.00
_cell.angle_gamma   90.00
#
_symmetry.space_group_name_H-M   'P 1'
#
loop_
_entity.id
_entity.type
_entity.pdbx_description
1 polymer ?
#
loop_
_entity_poly.entity_id
_entity_poly.type
_entity_poly.pdbx_seq_one_letter_code
_entity_poly.pdbx_strand_id
1 'polypeptide(L)'
;GWFADIRGVARGDLKESAGPIDGGGLVTGLPVHQFGTDAFGVANRSSVQVSLSEGQEAELCRLGFIPLSDCKDTPFAAFYSNQSVHNPPSFDDPVATSNARISSMLQYVLCCSRIAHYIKVRARNKLGSSMRPDEVQSDLQNWVVDYVTPDEKAPPEIKARYPLRDAQVEVNEILGEPGKYSMTLRLLPHYQLDELSSTMTLKADRVDLKD
;
A
#
# COMPACT_ATOMS: atom_id res chain seq x y z
N GLY A 1 -3.10 -11.48 8.56
CA GLY A 1 -3.24 -10.10 8.11
C GLY A 1 -2.56 -9.91 6.77
N TRP A 2 -2.87 -8.82 6.09
CA TRP A 2 -2.28 -8.40 4.82
C TRP A 2 -1.28 -7.28 5.04
N PHE A 3 -0.45 -7.00 4.03
CA PHE A 3 0.56 -5.94 4.08
C PHE A 3 0.03 -4.59 3.58
N ALA A 4 -1.29 -4.42 3.51
CA ALA A 4 -1.92 -3.20 3.00
C ALA A 4 -1.72 -2.00 3.95
N ASP A 5 -1.55 -2.26 5.24
CA ASP A 5 -1.43 -1.26 6.29
C ASP A 5 -0.07 -1.35 6.99
N ILE A 6 0.98 -0.93 6.28
CA ILE A 6 2.38 -0.91 6.78
C ILE A 6 3.03 0.48 6.59
N ARG A 7 2.23 1.48 6.20
CA ARG A 7 2.67 2.86 5.95
C ARG A 7 1.56 3.82 6.31
N GLY A 8 1.96 5.08 6.49
CA GLY A 8 1.03 6.17 6.76
C GLY A 8 0.68 6.26 8.24
N VAL A 9 0.45 7.50 8.66
CA VAL A 9 0.01 7.87 10.01
C VAL A 9 -0.99 9.00 9.83
N ALA A 10 -2.19 8.90 10.41
CA ALA A 10 -3.08 10.05 10.40
C ALA A 10 -2.60 11.05 11.46
N ARG A 11 -2.48 12.32 11.08
CA ARG A 11 -2.03 13.38 12.01
C ARG A 11 -2.95 13.53 13.23
N GLY A 12 -4.20 13.06 13.15
CA GLY A 12 -5.15 13.05 14.26
C GLY A 12 -4.79 12.04 15.36
N ASP A 13 -4.08 10.96 15.01
CA ASP A 13 -3.82 9.83 15.90
C ASP A 13 -2.63 10.12 16.84
N LEU A 14 -1.82 11.14 16.53
CA LEU A 14 -0.66 11.56 17.33
C LEU A 14 -1.04 12.21 18.68
N LYS A 15 -2.34 12.36 18.99
CA LYS A 15 -2.81 12.87 20.28
C LYS A 15 -3.04 11.70 21.25
N GLU A 16 -2.29 11.68 22.36
CA GLU A 16 -2.43 10.71 23.47
C GLU A 16 -3.87 10.56 24.01
N SER A 17 -4.77 11.52 23.74
CA SER A 17 -6.15 11.53 24.25
C SER A 17 -7.18 10.79 23.40
N ALA A 18 -6.83 10.23 22.23
CA ALA A 18 -7.80 9.71 21.28
C ALA A 18 -7.50 8.24 20.88
N GLY A 19 -7.71 7.30 21.80
CA GLY A 19 -7.84 5.87 21.48
C GLY A 19 -6.60 5.21 20.84
N PRO A 20 -6.75 3.99 20.32
CA PRO A 20 -5.67 3.28 19.60
C PRO A 20 -5.20 4.13 18.42
N ILE A 21 -3.89 4.33 18.32
CA ILE A 21 -3.27 5.16 17.30
C ILE A 21 -3.28 4.37 15.98
N ASP A 22 -4.24 4.68 15.10
CA ASP A 22 -4.53 3.91 13.88
C ASP A 22 -3.68 4.36 12.68
N GLY A 23 -2.42 3.91 12.63
CA GLY A 23 -1.59 4.01 11.43
C GLY A 23 -0.59 2.87 11.33
N GLY A 24 -0.70 2.02 10.31
CA GLY A 24 0.19 0.86 10.13
C GLY A 24 1.67 1.21 9.91
N GLY A 25 1.98 2.48 9.64
CA GLY A 25 3.35 2.99 9.56
C GLY A 25 3.95 3.51 10.86
N LEU A 26 3.18 3.59 11.96
CA LEU A 26 3.66 4.17 13.22
C LEU A 26 4.55 3.21 14.00
N VAL A 27 5.69 3.72 14.43
CA VAL A 27 6.64 3.04 15.31
C VAL A 27 6.59 3.68 16.68
N THR A 28 6.15 2.89 17.66
CA THR A 28 6.07 3.27 19.07
C THR A 28 7.13 2.54 19.90
N GLY A 29 7.42 3.05 21.09
CA GLY A 29 8.36 2.40 22.02
C GLY A 29 9.84 2.56 21.66
N LEU A 30 10.19 3.54 20.82
CA LEU A 30 11.59 3.88 20.59
C LEU A 30 12.20 4.56 21.82
N PRO A 31 13.49 4.31 22.14
CA PRO A 31 14.16 5.00 23.24
C PRO A 31 14.23 6.50 22.96
N VAL A 32 13.68 7.29 23.88
CA VAL A 32 13.79 8.76 23.85
C VAL A 32 14.84 9.21 24.86
N HIS A 33 15.78 10.03 24.40
CA HIS A 33 16.79 10.63 25.26
C HIS A 33 16.37 12.05 25.64
N GLN A 34 16.34 12.30 26.95
CA GLN A 34 16.14 13.64 27.51
C GLN A 34 17.48 14.17 28.01
N PHE A 35 17.82 15.41 27.66
CA PHE A 35 18.98 16.10 28.19
C PHE A 35 18.52 17.11 29.24
N GLY A 36 19.28 17.24 30.33
CA GLY A 36 18.97 18.16 31.44
C GLY A 36 19.19 19.65 31.14
N THR A 37 19.32 20.02 29.86
CA THR A 37 19.46 21.43 29.44
C THR A 37 18.13 22.17 29.47
N ASP A 38 17.01 21.45 29.37
CA ASP A 38 15.66 22.00 29.44
C ASP A 38 14.86 21.42 30.62
N ALA A 39 13.72 22.02 30.94
CA ALA A 39 12.82 21.50 31.96
C ALA A 39 12.34 20.07 31.60
N PHE A 40 12.13 19.23 32.61
CA PHE A 40 11.75 17.83 32.43
C PHE A 40 10.50 17.71 31.56
N GLY A 41 10.59 16.92 30.47
CA GLY A 41 9.49 16.70 29.53
C GLY A 41 9.27 17.79 28.47
N VAL A 42 10.12 18.83 28.40
CA VAL A 42 9.95 19.93 27.44
C VAL A 42 10.65 19.67 26.10
N ALA A 43 11.85 19.06 26.12
CA ALA A 43 12.61 18.78 24.90
C ALA A 43 13.06 17.32 24.87
N ASN A 44 12.37 16.50 24.07
CA ASN A 44 12.78 15.13 23.79
C ASN A 44 13.64 15.13 22.52
N ARG A 45 14.83 14.51 22.57
CA ARG A 45 15.57 14.23 21.34
C ARG A 45 14.89 13.09 20.61
N SER A 46 14.69 13.27 19.30
CA SER A 46 14.17 12.22 18.44
C SER A 46 15.06 10.97 18.44
N SER A 47 14.43 9.80 18.34
CA SER A 47 15.12 8.50 18.26
C SER A 47 15.78 8.27 16.91
N VAL A 48 15.40 9.01 15.86
CA VAL A 48 16.06 8.96 14.55
C VAL A 48 17.34 9.81 14.55
N GLN A 49 18.33 9.43 13.76
CA GLN A 49 19.62 10.12 13.72
C GLN A 49 19.54 11.51 13.07
N VAL A 50 18.68 11.65 12.05
CA VAL A 50 18.50 12.86 11.27
C VAL A 50 17.00 13.06 11.03
N SER A 51 16.47 14.20 11.45
CA SER A 51 15.10 14.59 11.11
C SER A 51 15.03 14.97 9.64
N LEU A 52 14.15 14.31 8.89
CA LEU A 52 13.98 14.54 7.46
C LEU A 52 12.82 15.51 7.23
N SER A 53 13.03 16.48 6.35
CA SER A 53 11.91 17.26 5.80
C SER A 53 11.10 16.41 4.82
N GLU A 54 9.85 16.80 4.58
CA GLU A 54 8.96 16.12 3.63
C GLU A 54 9.56 16.02 2.22
N GLY A 55 10.26 17.06 1.75
CA GLY A 55 10.94 17.02 0.45
C GLY A 55 12.12 16.03 0.41
N GLN A 56 12.89 15.92 1.50
CA GLN A 56 13.99 14.96 1.59
C GLN A 56 13.48 13.52 1.71
N GLU A 57 12.38 13.31 2.44
CA GLU A 57 11.67 12.03 2.50
C GLU A 57 11.25 11.61 1.09
N ALA A 58 10.54 12.48 0.37
CA ALA A 58 10.08 12.19 -0.99
C ALA A 58 11.24 11.89 -1.95
N GLU A 59 12.37 12.59 -1.83
CA GLU A 59 13.57 12.35 -2.64
C GLU A 59 14.20 10.97 -2.36
N LEU A 60 14.36 10.62 -1.09
CA LEU A 60 14.87 9.30 -0.67
C LEU A 60 13.95 8.18 -1.16
N CYS A 61 12.64 8.39 -1.09
CA CYS A 61 11.64 7.42 -1.53
C CYS A 61 11.65 7.23 -3.05
N ARG A 62 11.89 8.32 -3.80
CA ARG A 62 12.12 8.23 -5.25
C ARG A 62 13.39 7.45 -5.62
N LEU A 63 14.39 7.46 -4.73
CA LEU A 63 15.62 6.66 -4.87
C LEU A 63 15.44 5.20 -4.39
N GLY A 64 14.24 4.82 -3.92
CA GLY A 64 13.92 3.47 -3.47
C GLY A 64 14.33 3.17 -2.02
N PHE A 65 14.57 4.20 -1.20
CA PHE A 65 14.77 4.06 0.23
C PHE A 65 13.43 4.10 0.99
N ILE A 66 13.43 3.55 2.20
CA ILE A 66 12.30 3.57 3.13
C ILE A 66 12.76 4.31 4.39
N PRO A 67 12.65 5.65 4.42
CA PRO A 67 13.08 6.45 5.56
C PRO A 67 12.13 6.28 6.75
N LEU A 68 12.71 6.11 7.93
CA LEU A 68 11.99 6.27 9.18
C LEU A 68 12.06 7.75 9.57
N SER A 69 10.92 8.43 9.51
CA SER A 69 10.82 9.86 9.82
C SER A 69 10.31 10.06 11.25
N ASP A 70 10.80 11.09 11.92
CA ASP A 70 10.35 11.45 13.25
C ASP A 70 9.03 12.23 13.22
N CYS A 71 8.16 11.95 14.19
CA CYS A 71 6.97 12.73 14.41
C CYS A 71 7.32 13.87 15.38
N LYS A 72 7.37 15.10 14.86
CA LYS A 72 7.74 16.30 15.63
C LYS A 72 6.97 16.39 16.95
N ASP A 73 7.68 16.75 18.01
CA ASP A 73 7.15 16.94 19.36
C ASP A 73 6.49 15.71 19.98
N THR A 74 6.74 14.51 19.43
CA THR A 74 6.24 13.24 19.95
C THR A 74 7.38 12.23 20.07
N PRO A 75 7.26 11.19 20.92
CA PRO A 75 8.23 10.10 21.00
C PRO A 75 8.10 9.09 19.84
N PHE A 76 7.25 9.38 18.86
CA PHE A 76 6.91 8.44 17.79
C PHE A 76 7.76 8.68 16.54
N ALA A 77 7.95 7.62 15.77
CA ALA A 77 8.48 7.69 14.42
C ALA A 77 7.51 7.00 13.46
N ALA A 78 7.63 7.28 12.17
CA ALA A 78 6.67 6.82 11.17
C ALA A 78 7.33 6.50 9.84
N PHE A 79 6.83 5.44 9.20
CA PHE A 79 7.04 5.17 7.78
C PHE A 79 5.89 5.78 6.98
N TYR A 80 6.16 6.88 6.28
CA TYR A 80 5.15 7.53 5.44
C TYR A 80 4.98 6.83 4.09
N SER A 81 6.07 6.26 3.57
CA SER A 81 6.10 5.56 2.30
C SER A 81 7.04 4.34 2.36
N ASN A 82 6.91 3.45 1.37
CA ASN A 82 7.54 2.13 1.34
C ASN A 82 7.83 1.69 -0.11
N GLN A 83 8.51 2.56 -0.86
CA GLN A 83 8.94 2.24 -2.21
C GLN A 83 10.00 1.14 -2.20
N SER A 84 9.99 0.29 -3.23
CA SER A 84 11.07 -0.65 -3.47
C SER A 84 12.22 0.03 -4.23
N VAL A 85 13.35 -0.68 -4.33
CA VAL A 85 14.48 -0.27 -5.17
C VAL A 85 14.21 -0.35 -6.69
N HIS A 86 13.02 -0.86 -7.08
CA HIS A 86 12.64 -0.92 -8.48
C HIS A 86 12.38 0.49 -9.02
N ASN A 87 13.09 0.89 -10.07
CA ASN A 87 12.85 2.14 -10.77
C ASN A 87 11.79 1.93 -11.88
N PRO A 88 10.52 2.34 -11.67
CA PRO A 88 9.46 2.08 -12.62
C PRO A 88 9.67 2.89 -13.91
N PRO A 89 9.53 2.29 -15.10
CA PRO A 89 9.60 3.03 -16.36
C PRO A 89 8.42 3.98 -16.53
N SER A 90 8.66 5.11 -17.19
CA SER A 90 7.60 6.00 -17.67
C SER A 90 7.14 5.53 -19.04
N PHE A 91 5.83 5.54 -19.26
CA PHE A 91 5.20 5.23 -20.54
C PHE A 91 4.47 6.47 -21.08
N ASP A 92 4.16 6.45 -22.36
CA ASP A 92 3.32 7.51 -22.98
C ASP A 92 1.88 7.47 -22.45
N ASP A 93 1.39 6.27 -22.09
CA ASP A 93 0.09 6.09 -21.47
C ASP A 93 0.18 6.38 -19.95
N PRO A 94 -0.60 7.35 -19.43
CA PRO A 94 -0.63 7.66 -18.01
C PRO A 94 -1.11 6.48 -17.16
N VAL A 95 -1.98 5.61 -17.70
CA VAL A 95 -2.46 4.42 -16.97
C VAL A 95 -1.34 3.40 -16.80
N ALA A 96 -0.58 3.13 -17.87
CA ALA A 96 0.59 2.27 -17.81
C ALA A 96 1.65 2.79 -16.83
N THR A 97 1.90 4.11 -16.84
CA THR A 97 2.83 4.75 -15.89
C THR A 97 2.37 4.61 -14.44
N SER A 98 1.07 4.80 -14.17
CA SER A 98 0.50 4.59 -12.85
C SER A 98 0.65 3.14 -12.39
N ASN A 99 0.35 2.17 -13.27
CA ASN A 99 0.50 0.74 -12.97
C ASN A 99 1.97 0.36 -12.68
N ALA A 100 2.92 0.94 -13.41
CA ALA A 100 4.34 0.73 -13.15
C ALA A 100 4.75 1.26 -11.77
N ARG A 101 4.27 2.46 -11.39
CA ARG A 101 4.50 3.04 -10.07
C ARG A 101 3.85 2.23 -8.95
N ILE A 102 2.63 1.72 -9.14
CA ILE A 102 1.98 0.82 -8.17
C ILE A 102 2.79 -0.48 -8.02
N SER A 103 3.37 -0.97 -9.11
CA SER A 103 4.19 -2.18 -9.11
C SER A 103 5.56 -2.00 -8.43
N SER A 104 6.04 -0.77 -8.24
CA SER A 104 7.27 -0.49 -7.47
C SER A 104 7.03 -0.38 -5.96
N MET A 105 5.77 -0.32 -5.52
CA MET A 105 5.41 -0.12 -4.11
C MET A 105 5.32 -1.45 -3.34
N LEU A 106 6.05 -1.58 -2.23
CA LEU A 106 6.23 -2.87 -1.55
C LEU A 106 4.95 -3.43 -0.92
N GLN A 107 4.07 -2.59 -0.36
CA GLN A 107 2.80 -3.02 0.21
C GLN A 107 1.96 -3.81 -0.81
N TYR A 108 1.90 -3.34 -2.06
CA TYR A 108 1.14 -4.00 -3.10
C TYR A 108 1.84 -5.24 -3.61
N VAL A 109 3.16 -5.16 -3.83
CA VAL A 109 3.96 -6.33 -4.23
C VAL A 109 3.84 -7.46 -3.21
N LEU A 110 4.02 -7.18 -1.92
CA LEU A 110 3.91 -8.16 -0.84
C LEU A 110 2.51 -8.75 -0.72
N CYS A 111 1.46 -7.93 -0.89
CA CYS A 111 0.08 -8.44 -0.93
C CYS A 111 -0.16 -9.37 -2.12
N CYS A 112 0.26 -8.97 -3.32
CA CYS A 112 0.15 -9.78 -4.54
C CYS A 112 0.97 -11.07 -4.44
N SER A 113 2.19 -11.02 -3.90
CA SER A 113 3.03 -12.20 -3.68
C SER A 113 2.35 -13.21 -2.74
N ARG A 114 1.67 -12.74 -1.69
CA ARG A 114 0.93 -13.62 -0.78
C ARG A 114 -0.24 -14.33 -1.47
N ILE A 115 -1.00 -13.62 -2.30
CA ILE A 115 -2.07 -14.22 -3.13
C ILE A 115 -1.46 -15.26 -4.09
N ALA A 116 -0.36 -14.92 -4.76
CA ALA A 116 0.33 -15.82 -5.68
C ALA A 116 0.81 -17.10 -4.98
N HIS A 117 1.34 -16.99 -3.75
CA HIS A 117 1.73 -18.16 -2.95
C HIS A 117 0.54 -19.09 -2.66
N TYR A 118 -0.60 -18.53 -2.23
CA TYR A 118 -1.79 -19.31 -1.95
C TYR A 118 -2.34 -20.00 -3.21
N ILE A 119 -2.40 -19.29 -4.33
CA ILE A 119 -2.84 -19.86 -5.60
C ILE A 119 -1.87 -20.95 -6.05
N LYS A 120 -0.56 -20.77 -5.87
CA LYS A 120 0.41 -21.81 -6.20
C LYS A 120 0.20 -23.10 -5.40
N VAL A 121 -0.05 -22.99 -4.09
CA VAL A 121 -0.34 -24.15 -3.23
C VAL A 121 -1.66 -24.80 -3.64
N ARG A 122 -2.71 -24.01 -3.88
CA ARG A 122 -4.02 -24.52 -4.29
C ARG A 122 -3.96 -25.22 -5.66
N ALA A 123 -3.31 -24.60 -6.64
CA ALA A 123 -3.09 -25.18 -7.96
C ALA A 123 -2.26 -26.48 -7.87
N ARG A 124 -1.26 -26.54 -6.99
CA ARG A 124 -0.47 -27.77 -6.78
C ARG A 124 -1.32 -28.93 -6.26
N ASN A 125 -2.28 -28.67 -5.38
CA ASN A 125 -3.20 -29.70 -4.87
C ASN A 125 -4.17 -30.23 -5.94
N LYS A 126 -4.35 -29.51 -7.05
CA LYS A 126 -5.17 -29.93 -8.19
C LYS A 126 -4.38 -30.70 -9.25
N LEU A 127 -3.04 -30.74 -9.16
CA LEU A 127 -2.22 -31.51 -10.09
C LEU A 127 -2.56 -33.00 -9.98
N GLY A 128 -2.80 -33.64 -11.13
CA GLY A 128 -3.22 -35.04 -11.22
C GLY A 128 -4.73 -35.25 -11.22
N SER A 129 -5.53 -34.18 -11.06
CA SER A 129 -6.97 -34.23 -11.32
C SER A 129 -7.27 -34.12 -12.83
N SER A 130 -8.38 -34.69 -13.28
CA SER A 130 -8.84 -34.65 -14.68
C SER A 130 -9.61 -33.37 -15.02
N MET A 131 -9.28 -32.24 -14.38
CA MET A 131 -9.98 -30.97 -14.53
C MET A 131 -9.60 -30.27 -15.84
N ARG A 132 -10.59 -29.71 -16.53
CA ARG A 132 -10.39 -28.88 -17.72
C ARG A 132 -9.93 -27.46 -17.34
N PRO A 133 -9.29 -26.70 -18.26
CA PRO A 133 -8.82 -25.34 -17.98
C PRO A 133 -9.90 -24.41 -17.40
N ASP A 134 -11.13 -24.50 -17.90
CA ASP A 134 -12.29 -23.71 -17.46
C ASP A 134 -12.73 -24.03 -16.03
N GLU A 135 -12.63 -25.30 -15.62
CA GLU A 135 -12.93 -25.74 -14.26
C GLU A 135 -11.86 -25.23 -13.28
N VAL A 136 -10.58 -25.31 -13.67
CA VAL A 136 -9.47 -24.79 -12.87
C VAL A 136 -9.58 -23.28 -12.73
N GLN A 137 -9.87 -22.56 -13.82
CA GLN A 137 -10.09 -21.12 -13.79
C GLN A 137 -11.22 -20.75 -12.82
N SER A 138 -12.36 -21.44 -12.92
CA SER A 138 -13.53 -21.16 -12.07
C SER A 138 -13.25 -21.43 -10.59
N ASP A 139 -12.57 -22.53 -10.23
CA ASP A 139 -12.18 -22.82 -8.85
C ASP A 139 -11.25 -21.74 -8.26
N LEU A 140 -10.24 -21.34 -9.03
CA LEU A 140 -9.27 -20.33 -8.59
C LEU A 140 -9.89 -18.93 -8.53
N GLN A 141 -10.74 -18.58 -9.50
CA GLN A 141 -11.46 -17.32 -9.53
C GLN A 141 -12.40 -17.19 -8.33
N ASN A 142 -13.19 -18.24 -8.03
CA ASN A 142 -14.09 -18.22 -6.88
C ASN A 142 -13.33 -18.07 -5.56
N TRP A 143 -12.14 -18.68 -5.45
CA TRP A 143 -11.32 -18.54 -4.26
C TRP A 143 -10.71 -17.15 -4.10
N VAL A 144 -10.27 -16.50 -5.18
CA VAL A 144 -9.65 -15.16 -5.07
C VAL A 144 -10.70 -14.09 -4.75
N VAL A 145 -11.94 -14.26 -5.21
CA VAL A 145 -13.07 -13.36 -4.94
C VAL A 145 -13.36 -13.22 -3.44
N ASP A 146 -13.09 -14.25 -2.64
CA ASP A 146 -13.21 -14.19 -1.17
C ASP A 146 -12.28 -13.12 -0.52
N TYR A 147 -11.30 -12.62 -1.26
CA TYR A 147 -10.36 -11.57 -0.82
C TYR A 147 -10.60 -10.22 -1.48
N VAL A 148 -11.67 -10.09 -2.27
CA VAL A 148 -12.02 -8.88 -3.02
C VAL A 148 -13.11 -8.11 -2.30
N THR A 149 -12.94 -6.80 -2.15
CA THR A 149 -13.99 -5.87 -1.72
C THR A 149 -14.17 -4.80 -2.81
N PRO A 150 -15.27 -4.85 -3.60
CA PRO A 150 -15.51 -3.88 -4.67
C PRO A 150 -15.80 -2.47 -4.15
N ASP A 151 -16.25 -2.35 -2.90
CA ASP A 151 -16.63 -1.06 -2.29
C ASP A 151 -15.41 -0.22 -1.92
N GLU A 152 -15.22 0.87 -2.65
CA GLU A 152 -14.17 1.85 -2.42
C GLU A 152 -14.37 2.63 -1.11
N LYS A 153 -15.60 2.69 -0.59
CA LYS A 153 -15.94 3.38 0.67
C LYS A 153 -15.88 2.46 1.89
N ALA A 154 -15.49 1.20 1.72
CA ALA A 154 -15.31 0.29 2.84
C ALA A 154 -14.35 0.88 3.90
N PRO A 155 -14.63 0.66 5.20
CA PRO A 155 -13.79 1.17 6.28
C PRO A 155 -12.38 0.56 6.23
N PRO A 156 -11.36 1.24 6.77
CA PRO A 156 -9.96 0.78 6.72
C PRO A 156 -9.77 -0.64 7.25
N GLU A 157 -10.47 -1.01 8.32
CA GLU A 157 -10.42 -2.36 8.89
C GLU A 157 -10.86 -3.46 7.91
N ILE A 158 -11.88 -3.18 7.09
CA ILE A 158 -12.37 -4.13 6.08
C ILE A 158 -11.38 -4.19 4.92
N LYS A 159 -10.87 -3.05 4.44
CA LYS A 159 -9.82 -3.00 3.41
C LYS A 159 -8.52 -3.71 3.85
N ALA A 160 -8.20 -3.68 5.14
CA ALA A 160 -7.06 -4.41 5.70
C ALA A 160 -7.29 -5.93 5.73
N ARG A 161 -8.55 -6.39 5.77
CA ARG A 161 -8.93 -7.82 5.69
C ARG A 161 -9.07 -8.31 4.25
N TYR A 162 -9.54 -7.45 3.36
CA TYR A 162 -9.78 -7.70 1.94
C TYR A 162 -8.94 -6.72 1.10
N PRO A 163 -7.71 -7.09 0.72
CA PRO A 163 -6.74 -6.16 0.16
C PRO A 163 -6.98 -5.82 -1.32
N LEU A 164 -7.83 -6.59 -2.02
CA LEU A 164 -8.05 -6.44 -3.46
C LEU A 164 -9.37 -5.72 -3.74
N ARG A 165 -9.34 -4.79 -4.69
CA ARG A 165 -10.52 -4.16 -5.28
C ARG A 165 -11.10 -5.03 -6.40
N ASP A 166 -10.23 -5.68 -7.16
CA ASP A 166 -10.60 -6.57 -8.25
C ASP A 166 -9.52 -7.65 -8.46
N ALA A 167 -9.93 -8.80 -9.00
CA ALA A 167 -9.05 -9.92 -9.27
C ALA A 167 -9.58 -10.75 -10.44
N GLN A 168 -8.71 -11.03 -11.41
CA GLN A 168 -9.01 -11.87 -12.56
C GLN A 168 -7.97 -12.98 -12.69
N VAL A 169 -8.45 -14.21 -12.86
CA VAL A 169 -7.64 -15.40 -13.16
C VAL A 169 -8.01 -15.90 -14.55
N GLU A 170 -7.00 -16.09 -15.40
CA GLU A 170 -7.15 -16.71 -16.71
C GLU A 170 -6.28 -17.97 -16.78
N VAL A 171 -6.84 -19.08 -17.22
CA VAL A 171 -6.14 -20.36 -17.38
C VAL A 171 -6.28 -20.82 -18.83
N ASN A 172 -5.15 -20.99 -19.51
CA ASN A 172 -5.10 -21.41 -20.91
C ASN A 172 -4.28 -22.69 -21.04
N GLU A 173 -4.67 -23.58 -21.95
CA GLU A 173 -3.87 -24.75 -22.28
C GLU A 173 -2.67 -24.37 -23.16
N ILE A 174 -1.52 -24.98 -22.88
CA ILE A 174 -0.30 -24.74 -23.65
C ILE A 174 -0.39 -25.57 -24.94
N LEU A 175 -0.35 -24.86 -26.08
CA LEU A 175 -0.38 -25.49 -27.39
C LEU A 175 0.78 -26.48 -27.54
N GLY A 176 0.45 -27.73 -27.89
CA GLY A 176 1.43 -28.80 -28.11
C GLY A 176 1.80 -29.61 -26.86
N GLU A 177 1.32 -29.23 -25.66
CA GLU A 177 1.61 -29.96 -24.42
C GLU A 177 0.32 -30.28 -23.64
N PRO A 178 -0.36 -31.40 -23.95
CA PRO A 178 -1.64 -31.74 -23.33
C PRO A 178 -1.50 -31.92 -21.82
N GLY A 179 -2.43 -31.34 -21.06
CA GLY A 179 -2.43 -31.39 -19.59
C GLY A 179 -1.48 -30.39 -18.92
N LYS A 180 -0.83 -29.49 -19.69
CA LYS A 180 -0.11 -28.33 -19.13
C LYS A 180 -0.90 -27.05 -19.36
N TYR A 181 -1.10 -26.31 -18.29
CA TYR A 181 -1.85 -25.05 -18.30
C TYR A 181 -0.94 -23.87 -17.92
N SER A 182 -1.10 -22.77 -18.64
CA SER A 182 -0.56 -21.46 -18.28
C SER A 182 -1.63 -20.66 -17.56
N MET A 183 -1.25 -19.95 -16.51
CA MET A 183 -2.16 -19.16 -15.71
C MET A 183 -1.67 -17.71 -15.61
N THR A 184 -2.55 -16.77 -15.92
CA THR A 184 -2.31 -15.33 -15.81
C THR A 184 -3.21 -14.77 -14.71
N LEU A 185 -2.61 -14.10 -13.72
CA LEU A 185 -3.34 -13.39 -12.67
C LEU A 185 -3.23 -11.89 -12.90
N ARG A 186 -4.36 -11.20 -12.83
CA ARG A 186 -4.43 -9.74 -12.76
C ARG A 186 -5.06 -9.37 -11.43
N LEU A 187 -4.32 -8.66 -10.59
CA LEU A 187 -4.75 -8.28 -9.25
C LEU A 187 -4.75 -6.76 -9.16
N LEU A 188 -5.86 -6.17 -8.74
CA LEU A 188 -6.00 -4.75 -8.51
C LEU A 188 -6.13 -4.50 -6.99
N PRO A 189 -5.08 -4.06 -6.30
CA PRO A 189 -5.15 -3.74 -4.88
C PRO A 189 -5.94 -2.45 -4.64
N HIS A 190 -6.43 -2.27 -3.41
CA HIS A 190 -6.86 -0.95 -2.95
C HIS A 190 -5.65 -0.01 -2.89
N TYR A 191 -5.69 1.08 -3.65
CA TYR A 191 -4.64 2.08 -3.59
C TYR A 191 -4.96 3.16 -2.54
N GLN A 192 -3.94 3.58 -1.80
CA GLN A 192 -3.99 4.70 -0.86
C GLN A 192 -3.54 6.00 -1.55
N LEU A 193 -4.00 7.14 -1.01
CA LEU A 193 -3.59 8.47 -1.48
C LEU A 193 -2.11 8.68 -1.17
N ASP A 194 -1.30 8.92 -2.20
CA ASP A 194 0.16 9.03 -2.09
C ASP A 194 0.62 10.50 -2.02
N GLU A 195 0.01 11.40 -2.80
CA GLU A 195 0.39 12.80 -2.88
C GLU A 195 -0.85 13.68 -3.16
N LEU A 196 -0.95 14.82 -2.47
CA LEU A 196 -1.98 15.83 -2.71
C LEU A 196 -1.31 17.16 -3.09
N SER A 197 -1.37 17.51 -4.37
CA SER A 197 -0.98 18.85 -4.82
C SER A 197 -2.19 19.78 -4.79
N SER A 198 -2.11 20.86 -3.99
CA SER A 198 -3.18 21.85 -3.85
C SER A 198 -2.75 23.20 -4.43
N THR A 199 -3.49 23.69 -5.43
CA THR A 199 -3.32 25.04 -5.98
C THR A 199 -4.44 25.93 -5.48
N MET A 200 -4.10 26.99 -4.74
CA MET A 200 -5.07 27.97 -4.26
C MET A 200 -5.01 29.24 -5.13
N THR A 201 -6.11 29.55 -5.82
CA THR A 201 -6.24 30.79 -6.60
C THR A 201 -7.31 31.68 -5.97
N LEU A 202 -6.91 32.87 -5.52
CA LEU A 202 -7.86 33.87 -5.03
C LEU A 202 -8.43 34.63 -6.23
N LYS A 203 -9.74 34.58 -6.42
CA LYS A 203 -10.48 35.38 -7.41
C LYS A 203 -11.32 36.43 -6.69
N ALA A 204 -11.22 37.68 -7.14
CA ALA A 204 -11.94 38.82 -6.56
C ALA A 204 -13.36 39.01 -7.15
N ASP A 205 -13.65 38.43 -8.32
CA ASP A 205 -14.97 38.52 -8.93
C ASP A 205 -15.85 37.33 -8.55
N ARG A 206 -16.94 37.67 -7.87
CA ARG A 206 -18.10 36.80 -7.69
C ARG A 206 -18.89 36.81 -8.99
N VAL A 207 -18.80 35.73 -9.76
CA VAL A 207 -19.80 35.47 -10.81
C VAL A 207 -21.09 35.10 -10.09
N ASP A 208 -22.01 36.04 -9.99
CA ASP A 208 -23.38 35.75 -9.59
C ASP A 208 -23.98 34.79 -10.63
N LEU A 209 -24.39 33.62 -10.16
CA LEU A 209 -25.31 32.75 -10.89
C LEU A 209 -26.65 33.49 -11.03
N LYS A 210 -26.98 33.85 -12.27
CA LYS A 210 -28.33 34.15 -12.79
C LYS A 210 -28.33 33.65 -14.25
N ASP A 211 -29.20 32.78 -14.73
CA ASP A 211 -30.32 32.00 -14.19
C ASP A 211 -30.24 30.59 -14.83
#